data_AF-A0A512JG71-F1
#
_entry.id   AF-A0A512JG71-F1
#
_cell.length_a   1.000
_cell.length_b   1.000
_cell.length_c   1.000
_cell.angle_alpha   90.00
_cell.angle_beta   90.00
_cell.angle_gamma   90.00
#
_symmetry.space_group_name_H-M   'P 1'
#
loop_
_entity.id
_entity.type
_entity.pdbx_description
1 polymer ?
#
loop_
_entity_poly.entity_id
_entity_poly.type
_entity_poly.pdbx_seq_one_letter_code
_entity_poly.pdbx_strand_id
1 'polypeptide(L)'
;MGVTSRDRTMPVALRDDFIRLDEYERLCEAVEEGERLEYIDGQVIRMMVGGSTAHPALTQRLDNLIGDRFAPGGPCASFRETMRLQAGTARFYPDVSVACGDTVEPDPETKSVNSATVILEVLSPSAERCDRGRKWLKYKALPDLRHFVLVAQDQRRVEVFHRQGSGWHYQLPQGPDAILRLDAIGVEMRLDEFYSAIPMLATEAGDLAAQVMFAPAQVSGIAGMKSFPSSPDIDALVAEMDADECESAIASIVGLVGTPSMEEWKSVLPERLQDRLDAVLGANGYD
;
A
#
# COMPACT_ATOMS: atom_id res chain seq x y z
N MET A 1 25.24 -36.60 1.70
CA MET A 1 25.64 -35.21 2.04
C MET A 1 24.63 -34.29 1.41
N GLY A 2 23.78 -33.69 2.23
CA GLY A 2 22.68 -32.83 1.78
C GLY A 2 23.20 -31.46 1.37
N VAL A 3 22.78 -30.99 0.20
CA VAL A 3 22.91 -29.60 -0.20
C VAL A 3 21.62 -28.91 0.23
N THR A 4 21.73 -28.07 1.25
CA THR A 4 20.64 -27.24 1.74
C THR A 4 20.26 -26.17 0.71
N SER A 5 18.97 -26.15 0.41
CA SER A 5 18.21 -25.13 -0.32
C SER A 5 18.73 -23.71 -0.04
N ARG A 6 19.10 -22.98 -1.09
CA ARG A 6 19.37 -21.54 -1.00
C ARG A 6 18.05 -20.79 -0.87
N ASP A 7 18.09 -19.89 0.10
CA ASP A 7 17.10 -18.92 0.53
C ASP A 7 16.50 -18.12 -0.64
N ARG A 8 15.16 -18.02 -0.70
CA ARG A 8 14.40 -17.29 -1.72
C ARG A 8 14.28 -15.84 -1.28
N THR A 9 15.21 -15.00 -1.75
CA THR A 9 15.43 -13.63 -1.28
C THR A 9 14.42 -12.59 -1.79
N MET A 10 14.02 -11.75 -0.83
CA MET A 10 13.29 -10.47 -0.86
C MET A 10 13.66 -9.52 -2.01
N PRO A 11 12.85 -8.48 -2.32
CA PRO A 11 13.26 -7.41 -3.23
C PRO A 11 14.50 -6.72 -2.64
N VAL A 12 15.63 -6.92 -3.30
CA VAL A 12 16.92 -6.33 -2.93
C VAL A 12 17.00 -4.95 -3.58
N ALA A 13 17.10 -3.90 -2.76
CA ALA A 13 17.54 -2.59 -3.23
C ALA A 13 18.99 -2.71 -3.74
N LEU A 14 19.25 -2.29 -4.97
CA LEU A 14 20.60 -2.33 -5.55
C LEU A 14 21.46 -1.20 -4.97
N ARG A 15 22.19 -1.47 -3.87
CA ARG A 15 23.21 -0.60 -3.23
C ARG A 15 22.70 0.80 -2.79
N ASP A 16 23.30 1.38 -1.76
CA ASP A 16 23.01 2.76 -1.30
C ASP A 16 23.51 3.86 -2.27
N ASP A 17 23.74 3.51 -3.54
CA ASP A 17 24.24 4.42 -4.56
C ASP A 17 23.06 5.09 -5.26
N PHE A 18 23.07 6.43 -5.32
CA PHE A 18 22.11 7.20 -6.08
C PHE A 18 22.25 6.86 -7.58
N ILE A 19 21.22 6.25 -8.16
CA ILE A 19 21.09 5.95 -9.59
C ILE A 19 20.38 7.11 -10.27
N ARG A 20 20.94 7.62 -11.37
CA ARG A 20 20.25 8.64 -12.18
C ARG A 20 19.13 8.01 -12.99
N LEU A 21 18.13 8.81 -13.38
CA LEU A 21 16.99 8.31 -14.15
C LEU A 21 17.41 7.69 -15.50
N ASP A 22 18.38 8.29 -16.20
CA ASP A 22 18.90 7.77 -17.47
C ASP A 22 19.64 6.42 -17.29
N GLU A 23 20.27 6.22 -16.13
CA GLU A 23 20.89 4.95 -15.77
C GLU A 23 19.83 3.90 -15.40
N TYR A 24 18.79 4.27 -14.66
CA TYR A 24 17.65 3.40 -14.41
C TYR A 24 16.99 2.93 -15.72
N GLU A 25 16.80 3.82 -16.69
CA GLU A 25 16.24 3.47 -18.00
C GLU A 25 17.09 2.42 -18.73
N ARG A 26 18.43 2.57 -18.71
CA ARG A 26 19.36 1.55 -19.23
C ARG A 26 19.26 0.22 -18.48
N LEU A 27 19.06 0.25 -17.15
CA LEU A 27 18.87 -0.97 -16.36
C LEU A 27 17.56 -1.68 -16.74
N CYS A 28 16.49 -0.94 -17.03
CA CYS A 28 15.22 -1.51 -17.50
C CYS A 28 15.36 -2.21 -18.87
N GLU A 29 16.24 -1.75 -19.75
CA GLU A 29 16.51 -2.43 -21.03
C GLU A 29 17.29 -3.75 -20.86
N ALA A 30 17.96 -3.92 -19.71
CA ALA A 30 18.84 -5.05 -19.44
C ALA A 30 18.25 -6.11 -18.51
N VAL A 31 17.03 -5.93 -18.00
CA VAL A 31 16.41 -6.92 -17.09
C VAL A 31 15.99 -8.18 -17.83
N GLU A 32 16.04 -9.30 -17.11
CA GLU A 32 15.60 -10.60 -17.64
C GLU A 32 14.07 -10.67 -17.74
N GLU A 33 13.57 -11.60 -18.55
CA GLU A 33 12.15 -11.84 -18.69
C GLU A 33 11.54 -12.26 -17.33
N GLY A 34 10.48 -11.57 -16.90
CA GLY A 34 9.86 -11.79 -15.60
C GLY A 34 10.46 -10.98 -14.45
N GLU A 35 11.40 -10.08 -14.72
CA GLU A 35 11.86 -9.07 -13.76
C GLU A 35 11.35 -7.67 -14.10
N ARG A 36 11.11 -6.86 -13.07
CA ARG A 36 10.79 -5.44 -13.22
C ARG A 36 11.57 -4.61 -12.22
N LEU A 37 11.89 -3.38 -12.61
CA LEU A 37 12.57 -2.42 -11.76
C LEU A 37 11.66 -1.23 -11.51
N GLU A 38 11.41 -0.95 -10.24
CA GLU A 38 10.82 0.33 -9.83
C GLU A 38 11.92 1.30 -9.43
N TYR A 39 11.63 2.60 -9.52
CA TYR A 39 12.55 3.68 -9.22
C TYR A 39 11.91 4.70 -8.30
N ILE A 40 12.52 4.93 -7.14
CA ILE A 40 12.04 5.89 -6.14
C ILE A 40 13.22 6.73 -5.65
N ASP A 41 13.25 8.01 -6.04
CA ASP A 41 14.24 9.01 -5.60
C ASP A 41 15.71 8.56 -5.72
N GLY A 42 16.08 7.99 -6.86
CA GLY A 42 17.46 7.54 -7.09
C GLY A 42 17.73 6.12 -6.64
N GLN A 43 16.76 5.41 -6.07
CA GLN A 43 16.93 4.01 -5.68
C GLN A 43 16.16 3.11 -6.63
N VAL A 44 16.78 2.00 -7.00
CA VAL A 44 16.19 0.95 -7.83
C VAL A 44 15.73 -0.21 -6.96
N ILE A 45 14.46 -0.57 -7.06
CA ILE A 45 13.86 -1.71 -6.39
C ILE A 45 13.63 -2.80 -7.42
N ARG A 46 14.27 -3.95 -7.24
CA ARG A 46 14.06 -5.12 -8.10
C ARG A 46 12.85 -5.91 -7.61
N MET A 47 11.86 -6.04 -8.47
CA MET A 47 10.71 -6.91 -8.25
C MET A 47 10.90 -8.21 -9.04
N MET A 48 10.75 -9.32 -8.35
CA MET A 48 10.71 -10.64 -8.97
C MET A 48 9.25 -11.10 -9.09
N VAL A 49 8.89 -11.60 -10.27
CA VAL A 49 7.61 -12.28 -10.48
C VAL A 49 7.73 -13.70 -9.93
N GLY A 50 6.81 -14.12 -9.03
CA GLY A 50 6.67 -15.53 -8.64
C GLY A 50 6.69 -15.89 -7.15
N GLY A 51 6.41 -14.97 -6.22
CA GLY A 51 6.45 -15.24 -4.77
C GLY A 51 5.28 -16.04 -4.19
N SER A 52 4.04 -15.78 -4.64
CA SER A 52 2.80 -16.34 -4.08
C SER A 52 1.81 -16.63 -5.22
N THR A 53 0.93 -17.63 -5.07
CA THR A 53 -0.21 -17.85 -5.98
C THR A 53 -1.39 -16.93 -5.66
N ALA A 54 -1.49 -16.44 -4.43
CA ALA A 54 -2.58 -15.57 -3.99
C ALA A 54 -2.46 -14.17 -4.60
N HIS A 55 -1.25 -13.60 -4.63
CA HIS A 55 -0.99 -12.29 -5.23
C HIS A 55 -1.49 -12.17 -6.68
N PRO A 56 -1.00 -12.98 -7.66
CA PRO A 56 -1.46 -12.86 -9.04
C PRO A 56 -2.95 -13.20 -9.21
N ALA A 57 -3.50 -14.11 -8.40
CA ALA A 57 -4.93 -14.43 -8.43
C ALA A 57 -5.79 -13.23 -7.99
N LEU A 58 -5.38 -12.55 -6.92
CA LEU A 58 -6.08 -11.39 -6.38
C LEU A 58 -5.94 -10.18 -7.30
N THR A 59 -4.73 -9.88 -7.77
CA THR A 59 -4.47 -8.81 -8.74
C THR A 59 -5.30 -9.00 -10.02
N GLN A 60 -5.29 -10.21 -10.59
CA GLN A 60 -6.09 -10.52 -11.79
C GLN A 60 -7.59 -10.36 -11.53
N ARG A 61 -8.07 -10.78 -10.35
CA ARG A 61 -9.49 -10.69 -10.02
C ARG A 61 -9.93 -9.25 -9.81
N LEU A 62 -9.13 -8.43 -9.12
CA LEU A 62 -9.37 -7.00 -8.94
C LEU A 62 -9.38 -6.26 -10.28
N ASP A 63 -8.38 -6.50 -11.13
CA ASP A 63 -8.30 -5.88 -12.46
C ASP A 63 -9.52 -6.22 -13.31
N ASN A 64 -9.97 -7.47 -13.32
CA ASN A 64 -11.17 -7.86 -14.08
C ASN A 64 -12.43 -7.16 -13.56
N LEU A 65 -12.67 -7.20 -12.24
CA LEU A 65 -13.87 -6.59 -11.66
C LEU A 65 -13.94 -5.07 -11.88
N ILE A 66 -12.79 -4.41 -11.95
CA ILE A 66 -12.68 -2.98 -12.26
C ILE A 66 -12.79 -2.73 -13.77
N GLY A 67 -11.96 -3.42 -14.57
CA GLY A 67 -11.87 -3.27 -16.01
C GLY A 67 -13.17 -3.57 -16.75
N ASP A 68 -13.94 -4.56 -16.28
CA ASP A 68 -15.25 -4.92 -16.83
C ASP A 68 -16.29 -3.76 -16.72
N ARG A 69 -16.00 -2.73 -15.94
CA ARG A 69 -16.85 -1.53 -15.80
C ARG A 69 -16.60 -0.49 -16.89
N PHE A 70 -15.48 -0.59 -17.61
CA PHE A 70 -15.08 0.42 -18.58
C PHE A 70 -15.37 -0.06 -20.01
N ALA A 71 -16.10 0.77 -20.75
CA ALA A 71 -16.28 0.52 -22.19
C ALA A 71 -14.94 0.72 -22.92
N PRO A 72 -14.62 -0.09 -23.94
CA PRO A 72 -13.48 0.17 -24.81
C PRO A 72 -13.53 1.60 -25.40
N GLY A 73 -12.45 2.37 -25.27
CA GLY A 73 -12.40 3.78 -25.68
C GLY A 73 -13.22 4.73 -24.80
N GLY A 74 -13.68 4.26 -23.63
CA GLY A 74 -14.32 5.08 -22.62
C GLY A 74 -13.35 6.01 -21.89
N PRO A 75 -13.87 6.85 -20.97
CA PRO A 75 -13.07 7.88 -20.30
C PRO A 75 -12.11 7.33 -19.24
N CYS A 76 -12.10 6.02 -18.97
CA CYS A 76 -11.19 5.40 -18.01
C CYS A 76 -10.65 4.09 -18.57
N ALA A 77 -9.44 3.72 -18.17
CA ALA A 77 -8.86 2.40 -18.43
C ALA A 77 -8.15 1.86 -17.20
N SER A 78 -8.25 0.55 -17.01
CA SER A 78 -7.48 -0.20 -16.01
C SER A 78 -6.15 -0.65 -16.60
N PHE A 79 -5.11 -0.61 -15.78
CA PHE A 79 -3.76 -1.05 -16.09
C PHE A 79 -3.25 -1.96 -15.00
N ARG A 80 -2.60 -3.05 -15.41
CA ARG A 80 -1.97 -4.04 -14.54
C ARG A 80 -0.49 -3.78 -14.34
N GLU A 81 0.14 -4.63 -13.53
CA GLU A 81 1.57 -4.64 -13.15
C GLU A 81 2.57 -4.77 -14.33
N THR A 82 2.10 -4.74 -15.57
CA THR A 82 2.90 -4.64 -16.80
C THR A 82 3.04 -3.20 -17.30
N MET A 83 2.13 -2.31 -16.94
CA MET A 83 2.15 -0.91 -17.33
C MET A 83 2.90 -0.09 -16.30
N ARG A 84 3.81 0.77 -16.78
CA ARG A 84 4.58 1.64 -15.90
C ARG A 84 3.76 2.89 -15.54
N LEU A 85 3.68 3.20 -14.26
CA LEU A 85 3.15 4.45 -13.74
C LEU A 85 4.30 5.42 -13.43
N GLN A 86 4.18 6.65 -13.89
CA GLN A 86 5.11 7.73 -13.58
C GLN A 86 4.46 8.72 -12.61
N ALA A 87 5.11 8.93 -11.46
CA ALA A 87 4.73 9.95 -10.48
C ALA A 87 5.93 10.85 -10.19
N GLY A 88 5.98 12.00 -10.86
CA GLY A 88 7.17 12.85 -10.89
C GLY A 88 8.37 12.12 -11.49
N THR A 89 9.47 12.03 -10.76
CA THR A 89 10.66 11.27 -11.17
C THR A 89 10.57 9.79 -10.84
N ALA A 90 9.60 9.37 -10.03
CA ALA A 90 9.46 7.98 -9.64
C ALA A 90 8.77 7.14 -10.74
N ARG A 91 9.09 5.85 -10.79
CA ARG A 91 8.57 4.88 -11.76
C ARG A 91 8.12 3.62 -11.01
N PHE A 92 6.87 3.25 -11.20
CA PHE A 92 6.22 2.18 -10.46
C PHE A 92 5.57 1.18 -11.42
N TYR A 93 5.33 -0.03 -10.90
CA TYR A 93 4.45 -1.01 -11.51
C TYR A 93 3.41 -1.40 -10.46
N PRO A 94 2.37 -0.55 -10.25
CA PRO A 94 1.30 -0.90 -9.31
C PRO A 94 0.60 -2.17 -9.76
N ASP A 95 0.07 -2.93 -8.80
CA ASP A 95 -0.67 -4.16 -9.13
C ASP A 95 -1.89 -3.88 -10.01
N VAL A 96 -2.71 -2.89 -9.61
CA VAL A 96 -3.79 -2.36 -10.45
C VAL A 96 -3.80 -0.84 -10.35
N SER A 97 -3.94 -0.16 -11.47
CA SER A 97 -4.15 1.28 -11.50
C SER A 97 -5.22 1.64 -12.52
N VAL A 98 -5.95 2.73 -12.27
CA VAL A 98 -6.95 3.26 -13.20
C VAL A 98 -6.60 4.70 -13.50
N ALA A 99 -6.47 5.05 -14.77
CA ALA A 99 -6.41 6.43 -15.22
C ALA A 99 -7.74 6.80 -15.89
N CYS A 100 -8.13 8.08 -15.81
CA CYS A 100 -9.32 8.60 -16.45
C CYS A 100 -9.05 9.95 -17.12
N GLY A 101 -9.81 10.28 -18.16
CA GLY A 101 -9.69 11.50 -18.95
C GLY A 101 -8.61 11.40 -20.03
N ASP A 102 -7.97 12.53 -20.32
CA ASP A 102 -6.98 12.65 -21.40
C ASP A 102 -5.66 11.91 -21.11
N THR A 103 -5.51 11.38 -19.90
CA THR A 103 -4.30 10.74 -19.40
C THR A 103 -4.36 9.20 -19.44
N VAL A 104 -5.42 8.65 -20.05
CA VAL A 104 -5.59 7.21 -20.26
C VAL A 104 -4.54 6.67 -21.22
N GLU A 105 -4.18 7.40 -22.26
CA GLU A 105 -3.20 6.93 -23.24
C GLU A 105 -1.78 6.98 -22.65
N PRO A 106 -1.03 5.86 -22.66
CA PRO A 106 0.36 5.85 -22.25
C PRO A 106 1.18 6.78 -23.15
N ASP A 107 2.10 7.52 -22.54
CA ASP A 107 3.06 8.34 -23.27
C ASP A 107 3.94 7.43 -24.16
N PRO A 108 4.02 7.69 -25.48
CA PRO A 108 4.69 6.79 -26.41
C PRO A 108 6.21 6.78 -26.26
N GLU A 109 6.81 7.85 -25.73
CA GLU A 109 8.25 7.95 -25.53
C GLU A 109 8.67 7.20 -24.27
N THR A 110 7.96 7.45 -23.17
CA THR A 110 8.26 6.86 -21.87
C THR A 110 7.56 5.52 -21.65
N LYS A 111 6.62 5.12 -22.52
CA LYS A 111 5.77 3.93 -22.37
C LYS A 111 5.12 3.84 -20.98
N SER A 112 4.74 5.01 -20.44
CA SER A 112 4.24 5.14 -19.07
C SER A 112 2.92 5.90 -19.05
N VAL A 113 2.06 5.54 -18.12
CA VAL A 113 0.90 6.34 -17.76
C VAL A 113 1.35 7.38 -16.73
N ASN A 114 0.97 8.64 -16.91
CA ASN A 114 1.46 9.77 -16.10
C ASN A 114 0.43 10.24 -15.05
N SER A 115 -0.66 9.50 -14.88
CA SER A 115 -1.73 9.80 -13.92
C SER A 115 -2.33 8.51 -13.38
N ALA A 116 -2.99 8.60 -12.23
CA ALA A 116 -3.85 7.53 -11.74
C ALA A 116 -4.95 8.15 -10.89
N THR A 117 -6.20 7.80 -11.17
CA THR A 117 -7.38 8.09 -10.36
C THR A 117 -7.51 7.11 -9.20
N VAL A 118 -7.16 5.84 -9.45
CA VAL A 118 -7.14 4.77 -8.45
C VAL A 118 -5.82 4.01 -8.56
N ILE A 119 -5.23 3.65 -7.42
CA ILE A 119 -4.11 2.72 -7.33
C ILE A 119 -4.45 1.66 -6.27
N LEU A 120 -4.26 0.39 -6.61
CA LEU A 120 -4.38 -0.74 -5.70
C LEU A 120 -3.04 -1.49 -5.66
N GLU A 121 -2.55 -1.77 -4.46
CA GLU A 121 -1.38 -2.62 -4.22
C GLU A 121 -1.81 -3.84 -3.40
N VAL A 122 -1.51 -5.04 -3.90
CA VAL A 122 -1.71 -6.30 -3.18
C VAL A 122 -0.49 -6.55 -2.31
N LEU A 123 -0.69 -6.48 -1.00
CA LEU A 123 0.41 -6.55 -0.05
C LEU A 123 1.04 -7.94 -0.06
N SER A 124 2.35 -7.98 -0.30
CA SER A 124 3.19 -9.15 -0.02
C SER A 124 4.10 -8.87 1.18
N PRO A 125 4.51 -9.91 1.95
CA PRO A 125 5.37 -9.70 3.12
C PRO A 125 6.66 -8.94 2.80
N SER A 126 7.14 -9.03 1.56
CA SER A 126 8.40 -8.46 1.12
C SER A 126 8.28 -7.04 0.54
N ALA A 127 7.08 -6.62 0.11
CA ALA A 127 6.83 -5.29 -0.47
C ALA A 127 6.02 -4.35 0.45
N GLU A 128 5.29 -4.89 1.43
CA GLU A 128 4.33 -4.14 2.24
C GLU A 128 4.90 -2.87 2.87
N ARG A 129 6.12 -2.95 3.42
CA ARG A 129 6.79 -1.78 4.02
C ARG A 129 7.03 -0.68 2.99
N CYS A 130 7.40 -1.03 1.76
CA CYS A 130 7.62 -0.07 0.69
C CYS A 130 6.29 0.56 0.24
N ASP A 131 5.27 -0.27 0.04
CA ASP A 131 3.95 0.15 -0.47
C ASP A 131 3.28 1.13 0.48
N ARG A 132 3.25 0.81 1.78
CA ARG A 132 2.69 1.68 2.84
C ARG A 132 3.45 2.98 3.05
N GLY A 133 4.75 2.99 2.77
CA GLY A 133 5.63 4.10 3.08
C GLY A 133 6.02 4.90 1.84
N ARG A 134 7.06 4.43 1.15
CA ARG A 134 7.74 5.17 0.08
C ARG A 134 6.87 5.33 -1.15
N LYS A 135 6.13 4.29 -1.55
CA LYS A 135 5.22 4.40 -2.70
C LYS A 135 4.08 5.36 -2.42
N TRP A 136 3.42 5.19 -1.27
CA TRP A 136 2.35 6.08 -0.81
C TRP A 136 2.74 7.57 -0.89
N LEU A 137 3.93 7.92 -0.38
CA LEU A 137 4.45 9.29 -0.43
C LEU A 137 4.52 9.88 -1.85
N LYS A 138 4.79 9.05 -2.85
CA LYS A 138 4.84 9.49 -4.26
C LYS A 138 3.46 9.50 -4.89
N TYR A 139 2.66 8.47 -4.64
CA TYR A 139 1.31 8.37 -5.15
C TYR A 139 0.42 9.51 -4.65
N LYS A 140 0.48 9.88 -3.38
CA LYS A 140 -0.34 10.97 -2.83
C LYS A 140 -0.06 12.33 -3.46
N ALA A 141 1.07 12.50 -4.16
CA ALA A 141 1.40 13.71 -4.89
C ALA A 141 0.77 13.77 -6.30
N LEU A 142 0.22 12.67 -6.81
CA LEU A 142 -0.53 12.66 -8.07
C LEU A 142 -1.81 13.50 -7.90
N PRO A 143 -2.05 14.51 -8.75
CA PRO A 143 -3.22 15.41 -8.62
C PRO A 143 -4.56 14.68 -8.78
N ASP A 144 -4.58 13.68 -9.64
CA ASP A 144 -5.79 12.95 -10.03
C ASP A 144 -6.12 11.81 -9.09
N LEU A 145 -5.19 11.41 -8.22
CA LEU A 145 -5.40 10.28 -7.33
C LEU A 145 -6.52 10.59 -6.33
N ARG A 146 -7.54 9.73 -6.38
CA ARG A 146 -8.70 9.78 -5.50
C ARG A 146 -8.75 8.61 -4.55
N HIS A 147 -8.24 7.44 -4.94
CA HIS A 147 -8.25 6.23 -4.11
C HIS A 147 -6.90 5.54 -4.16
N PHE A 148 -6.31 5.30 -3.01
CA PHE A 148 -5.18 4.41 -2.84
C PHE A 148 -5.59 3.27 -1.93
N VAL A 149 -5.48 2.04 -2.41
CA VAL A 149 -6.02 0.85 -1.75
C VAL A 149 -4.91 -0.15 -1.50
N LEU A 150 -4.82 -0.65 -0.28
CA LEU A 150 -3.93 -1.75 0.08
C LEU A 150 -4.78 -2.98 0.35
N VAL A 151 -4.49 -4.08 -0.35
CA VAL A 151 -5.25 -5.33 -0.25
C VAL A 151 -4.34 -6.40 0.33
N ALA A 152 -4.63 -6.87 1.54
CA ALA A 152 -3.90 -7.98 2.13
C ALA A 152 -4.22 -9.29 1.38
N GLN A 153 -3.20 -10.11 1.11
CA GLN A 153 -3.37 -11.41 0.43
C GLN A 153 -3.44 -12.61 1.40
N ASP A 154 -3.11 -12.39 2.67
CA ASP A 154 -3.03 -13.41 3.73
C ASP A 154 -4.22 -13.36 4.69
N GLN A 155 -5.02 -12.29 4.62
CA GLN A 155 -6.25 -12.12 5.38
C GLN A 155 -7.24 -11.24 4.60
N ARG A 156 -8.52 -11.29 4.99
CA ARG A 156 -9.57 -10.44 4.43
C ARG A 156 -9.49 -9.01 4.98
N ARG A 157 -8.50 -8.25 4.54
CA ARG A 157 -8.27 -6.87 4.98
C ARG A 157 -7.98 -5.97 3.79
N VAL A 158 -8.78 -4.92 3.67
CA VAL A 158 -8.60 -3.88 2.65
C VAL A 158 -8.57 -2.53 3.33
N GLU A 159 -7.52 -1.78 3.06
CA GLU A 159 -7.33 -0.43 3.59
C GLU A 159 -7.50 0.57 2.45
N VAL A 160 -8.36 1.56 2.65
CA VAL A 160 -8.72 2.54 1.62
C VAL A 160 -8.35 3.92 2.09
N PHE A 161 -7.45 4.57 1.35
CA PHE A 161 -7.16 5.99 1.48
C PHE A 161 -7.90 6.70 0.35
N HIS A 162 -8.92 7.49 0.68
CA HIS A 162 -9.64 8.28 -0.30
C HIS A 162 -9.41 9.78 -0.08
N ARG A 163 -9.26 10.52 -1.18
CA ARG A 163 -8.98 11.96 -1.14
C ARG A 163 -10.29 12.74 -1.09
N GLN A 164 -10.46 13.59 -0.08
CA GLN A 164 -11.57 14.53 0.04
C GLN A 164 -11.02 15.95 0.21
N GLY A 165 -11.24 16.79 -0.80
CA GLY A 165 -10.60 18.11 -0.85
C GLY A 165 -9.06 18.01 -0.86
N SER A 166 -8.40 18.71 0.05
CA SER A 166 -6.94 18.63 0.22
C SER A 166 -6.47 17.45 1.08
N GLY A 167 -7.38 16.81 1.82
CA GLY A 167 -7.08 15.77 2.80
C GLY A 167 -7.23 14.34 2.27
N TRP A 168 -6.68 13.41 3.05
CA TRP A 168 -6.82 11.96 2.84
C TRP A 168 -7.53 11.34 4.04
N HIS A 169 -8.49 10.49 3.76
CA HIS A 169 -9.29 9.79 4.76
C HIS A 169 -9.05 8.30 4.64
N TYR A 170 -8.82 7.66 5.78
CA TYR A 170 -8.65 6.22 5.90
C TYR A 170 -9.99 5.54 6.16
N GLN A 171 -10.20 4.38 5.56
CA GLN A 171 -11.32 3.49 5.81
C GLN A 171 -10.86 2.04 5.78
N LEU A 172 -11.47 1.23 6.65
CA LEU A 172 -11.28 -0.22 6.70
C LEU A 172 -12.66 -0.89 6.54
N PRO A 173 -13.08 -1.27 5.32
CA PRO A 173 -14.35 -1.97 5.14
C PRO A 173 -14.34 -3.32 5.89
N GLN A 174 -15.28 -3.49 6.82
CA GLN A 174 -15.37 -4.67 7.71
C GLN A 174 -16.74 -5.35 7.65
N GLY A 175 -16.75 -6.64 8.01
CA GLY A 175 -17.95 -7.46 8.08
C GLY A 175 -18.23 -8.31 6.83
N PRO A 176 -19.24 -9.19 6.91
CA PRO A 176 -19.56 -10.14 5.83
C PRO A 176 -20.07 -9.46 4.55
N ASP A 177 -20.72 -8.31 4.67
CA ASP A 177 -21.24 -7.52 3.54
C ASP A 177 -20.38 -6.27 3.27
N ALA A 178 -19.10 -6.31 3.66
CA ALA A 178 -18.15 -5.24 3.42
C ALA A 178 -17.97 -4.98 1.92
N ILE A 179 -17.98 -3.70 1.53
CA ILE A 179 -17.88 -3.23 0.16
C ILE A 179 -16.69 -2.28 0.04
N LEU A 180 -15.84 -2.53 -0.94
CA LEU A 180 -14.84 -1.59 -1.43
C LEU A 180 -15.54 -0.60 -2.36
N ARG A 181 -15.55 0.68 -1.97
CA ARG A 181 -16.13 1.77 -2.76
C ARG A 181 -15.03 2.62 -3.37
N LEU A 182 -15.09 2.79 -4.69
CA LEU A 182 -14.19 3.60 -5.48
C LEU A 182 -15.02 4.66 -6.22
N ASP A 183 -15.61 5.58 -5.45
CA ASP A 183 -16.62 6.53 -5.94
C ASP A 183 -16.15 7.39 -7.12
N ALA A 184 -14.84 7.63 -7.22
CA ALA A 184 -14.26 8.44 -8.29
C ALA A 184 -14.37 7.79 -9.68
N ILE A 185 -14.58 6.47 -9.71
CA ILE A 185 -14.76 5.68 -10.93
C ILE A 185 -16.10 4.93 -10.95
N GLY A 186 -16.97 5.19 -9.97
CA GLY A 186 -18.29 4.56 -9.87
C GLY A 186 -18.26 3.05 -9.67
N VAL A 187 -17.22 2.51 -9.02
CA VAL A 187 -17.06 1.07 -8.79
C VAL A 187 -17.34 0.73 -7.33
N GLU A 188 -18.22 -0.24 -7.13
CA GLU A 188 -18.45 -0.89 -5.84
C GLU A 188 -18.28 -2.41 -6.02
N MET A 189 -17.56 -3.05 -5.09
CA MET A 189 -17.30 -4.49 -5.11
C MET A 189 -17.38 -5.03 -3.68
N ARG A 190 -18.11 -6.12 -3.45
CA ARG A 190 -18.04 -6.84 -2.18
C ARG A 190 -16.67 -7.46 -2.02
N LEU A 191 -16.17 -7.50 -0.79
CA LEU A 191 -14.86 -8.08 -0.53
C LEU A 191 -14.83 -9.59 -0.90
N ASP A 192 -15.95 -10.29 -0.73
CA ASP A 192 -16.13 -11.68 -1.16
C ASP A 192 -15.84 -11.91 -2.66
N GLU A 193 -16.17 -10.94 -3.50
CA GLU A 193 -16.09 -11.10 -4.95
C GLU A 193 -14.65 -11.29 -5.42
N PHE A 194 -13.68 -10.68 -4.73
CA PHE A 194 -12.27 -10.85 -5.05
C PHE A 194 -11.53 -11.77 -4.09
N TYR A 195 -11.89 -11.84 -2.81
CA TYR A 195 -11.28 -12.81 -1.89
C TYR A 195 -11.65 -14.26 -2.19
N SER A 196 -12.78 -14.52 -2.87
CA SER A 196 -13.10 -15.87 -3.37
C SER A 196 -12.07 -16.44 -4.35
N ALA A 197 -11.19 -15.60 -4.93
CA ALA A 197 -10.06 -16.06 -5.72
C ALA A 197 -8.97 -16.76 -4.89
N ILE A 198 -8.99 -16.61 -3.56
CA ILE A 198 -8.06 -17.24 -2.63
C ILE A 198 -8.87 -18.24 -1.78
N PRO A 199 -8.80 -19.55 -2.06
CA PRO A 199 -9.67 -20.55 -1.40
C PRO A 199 -9.63 -20.52 0.13
N MET A 200 -8.48 -20.20 0.73
CA MET A 200 -8.31 -20.11 2.19
C MET A 200 -9.01 -18.87 2.80
N LEU A 201 -9.27 -17.84 2.00
CA LEU A 201 -9.93 -16.59 2.42
C LEU A 201 -11.36 -16.48 1.89
N ALA A 202 -11.84 -17.47 1.15
CA ALA A 202 -13.23 -17.58 0.79
C ALA A 202 -14.05 -17.75 2.08
N THR A 203 -15.09 -16.95 2.24
CA THR A 203 -16.09 -17.14 3.29
C THR A 203 -16.89 -18.39 2.95
N GLU A 204 -16.80 -19.43 3.79
CA GLU A 204 -17.91 -20.37 3.89
C GLU A 204 -19.10 -19.63 4.53
N ALA A 205 -20.32 -20.06 4.21
CA ALA A 205 -21.51 -19.45 4.78
C ALA A 205 -21.53 -19.63 6.31
N GLY A 206 -20.97 -18.66 7.04
CA GLY A 206 -21.20 -18.47 8.47
C GLY A 206 -20.07 -18.81 9.46
N ASP A 207 -18.82 -18.36 9.27
CA ASP A 207 -17.92 -18.24 10.44
C ASP A 207 -16.90 -17.09 10.32
N LEU A 208 -16.99 -16.12 11.26
CA LEU A 208 -16.33 -14.80 11.21
C LEU A 208 -15.29 -14.60 12.33
N ALA A 209 -15.00 -15.63 13.12
CA ALA A 209 -14.27 -15.47 14.39
C ALA A 209 -12.73 -15.31 14.25
N ALA A 210 -12.15 -15.46 13.07
CA ALA A 210 -10.69 -15.52 12.91
C ALA A 210 -9.99 -14.14 12.70
N GLN A 211 -10.73 -13.02 12.60
CA GLN A 211 -10.18 -11.75 12.09
C GLN A 211 -9.63 -10.78 13.15
N VAL A 212 -9.71 -11.10 14.45
CA VAL A 212 -9.46 -10.12 15.54
C VAL A 212 -8.01 -10.12 16.08
N MET A 213 -7.13 -11.05 15.69
CA MET A 213 -5.89 -11.30 16.46
C MET A 213 -4.59 -10.60 16.00
N PHE A 214 -4.60 -9.61 15.10
CA PHE A 214 -3.34 -9.11 14.49
C PHE A 214 -3.06 -7.60 14.55
N ALA A 215 -3.85 -6.82 15.30
CA ALA A 215 -3.62 -5.39 15.48
C ALA A 215 -2.22 -4.99 16.06
N PRO A 216 -1.60 -5.74 16.99
CA PRO A 216 -0.33 -5.32 17.60
C PRO A 216 0.88 -5.33 16.65
N ALA A 217 0.90 -6.24 15.67
CA ALA A 217 2.03 -6.39 14.76
C ALA A 217 2.16 -5.23 13.76
N GLN A 218 1.04 -4.60 13.41
CA GLN A 218 1.01 -3.49 12.43
C GLN A 218 1.52 -2.17 13.04
N VAL A 219 1.25 -1.91 14.32
CA VAL A 219 1.77 -0.70 14.99
C VAL A 219 3.27 -0.81 15.27
N SER A 220 3.77 -2.00 15.64
CA SER A 220 5.20 -2.23 15.85
C SER A 220 6.01 -2.07 14.54
N GLY A 221 5.47 -2.52 13.41
CA GLY A 221 6.07 -2.30 12.08
C GLY A 221 6.17 -0.82 11.69
N ILE A 222 5.20 -0.01 12.14
CA ILE A 222 5.16 1.43 11.92
C ILE A 222 6.11 2.20 12.86
N ALA A 223 6.26 1.78 14.13
CA ALA A 223 7.24 2.34 15.06
C ALA A 223 8.69 2.17 14.54
N GLY A 224 8.97 1.04 13.87
CA GLY A 224 10.23 0.78 13.18
C GLY A 224 10.54 1.71 11.99
N MET A 225 9.57 2.50 11.50
CA MET A 225 9.75 3.40 10.34
C MET A 225 10.47 4.73 10.68
N LYS A 226 10.62 5.09 11.96
CA LYS A 226 11.18 6.39 12.38
C LYS A 226 12.46 6.32 13.22
N SER A 227 13.13 5.16 13.32
CA SER A 227 14.22 4.98 14.32
C SER A 227 13.76 5.35 15.74
N PHE A 228 12.47 5.19 16.05
CA PHE A 228 12.01 5.28 17.43
C PHE A 228 12.71 4.16 18.23
N PRO A 229 13.23 4.46 19.42
CA PRO A 229 13.74 3.41 20.27
C PRO A 229 12.60 2.43 20.55
N SER A 230 12.86 1.14 20.33
CA SER A 230 12.00 0.07 20.82
C SER A 230 11.96 0.19 22.35
N SER A 231 10.93 0.84 22.87
CA SER A 231 10.69 0.92 24.29
C SER A 231 9.69 -0.17 24.66
N PRO A 232 9.97 -0.99 25.68
CA PRO A 232 9.00 -1.94 26.24
C PRO A 232 7.66 -1.28 26.59
N ASP A 233 7.67 0.01 26.91
CA ASP A 233 6.48 0.78 27.24
C ASP A 233 5.62 1.09 26.01
N ILE A 234 6.22 1.29 24.82
CA ILE A 234 5.48 1.50 23.57
C ILE A 234 4.84 0.17 23.14
N ASP A 235 5.57 -0.93 23.23
CA ASP A 235 5.05 -2.26 22.89
C ASP A 235 3.91 -2.68 23.85
N ALA A 236 4.03 -2.33 25.13
CA ALA A 236 2.96 -2.52 26.11
C ALA A 236 1.74 -1.65 25.81
N LEU A 237 1.96 -0.40 25.37
CA LEU A 237 0.88 0.52 25.00
C LEU A 237 0.09 0.00 23.79
N VAL A 238 0.81 -0.50 22.78
CA VAL A 238 0.24 -1.13 21.56
C VAL A 238 -0.53 -2.42 21.88
N ALA A 239 -0.07 -3.19 22.87
CA ALA A 239 -0.71 -4.44 23.26
C ALA A 239 -2.05 -4.23 24.00
N GLU A 240 -2.30 -3.05 24.55
CA GLU A 240 -3.53 -2.69 25.26
C GLU A 240 -4.58 -2.01 24.39
N MET A 241 -4.23 -1.61 23.17
CA MET A 241 -5.13 -0.90 22.25
C MET A 241 -6.21 -1.82 21.72
N ASP A 242 -7.46 -1.35 21.72
CA ASP A 242 -8.52 -2.02 20.99
C ASP A 242 -8.42 -1.80 19.47
N ALA A 243 -9.29 -2.47 18.71
CA ALA A 243 -9.26 -2.42 17.25
C ALA A 243 -9.49 -1.00 16.72
N ASP A 244 -10.37 -0.22 17.35
CA ASP A 244 -10.72 1.14 16.94
C ASP A 244 -9.57 2.12 17.27
N GLU A 245 -8.91 1.92 18.42
CA GLU A 245 -7.72 2.67 18.83
C GLU A 245 -6.52 2.38 17.91
N CYS A 246 -6.30 1.12 17.52
CA CYS A 246 -5.27 0.73 16.55
C CYS A 246 -5.53 1.33 15.17
N GLU A 247 -6.77 1.32 14.73
CA GLU A 247 -7.19 1.88 13.45
C GLU A 247 -6.96 3.41 13.40
N SER A 248 -7.31 4.11 14.48
CA SER A 248 -7.07 5.54 14.63
C SER A 248 -5.57 5.88 14.64
N ALA A 249 -4.75 5.07 15.31
CA ALA A 249 -3.30 5.25 15.32
C ALA A 249 -2.65 4.98 13.96
N ILE A 250 -3.08 3.94 13.23
CA ILE A 250 -2.59 3.63 11.87
C ILE A 250 -3.00 4.75 10.90
N ALA A 251 -4.26 5.19 10.93
CA ALA A 251 -4.75 6.30 10.11
C ALA A 251 -3.96 7.59 10.39
N SER A 252 -3.65 7.86 11.66
CA SER A 252 -2.82 8.98 12.09
C SER A 252 -1.40 8.86 11.53
N ILE A 253 -0.73 7.72 11.72
CA ILE A 253 0.67 7.57 11.30
C ILE A 253 0.81 7.59 9.77
N VAL A 254 -0.14 7.00 9.03
CA VAL A 254 -0.16 7.08 7.56
C VAL A 254 -0.49 8.49 7.06
N GLY A 255 -1.33 9.23 7.80
CA GLY A 255 -1.58 10.66 7.54
C GLY A 255 -0.35 11.55 7.73
N LEU A 256 0.58 11.16 8.60
CA LEU A 256 1.78 11.92 8.98
C LEU A 256 3.05 11.56 8.22
N VAL A 257 2.96 10.64 7.26
CA VAL A 257 4.09 10.39 6.38
C VAL A 257 4.32 11.67 5.54
N GLY A 258 5.33 12.45 5.94
CA GLY A 258 5.77 13.68 5.29
C GLY A 258 5.52 15.01 6.01
N THR A 259 5.04 15.05 7.27
CA THR A 259 4.91 16.33 8.02
C THR A 259 6.14 16.62 8.89
N PRO A 260 6.60 17.89 8.98
CA PRO A 260 7.78 18.27 9.75
C PRO A 260 7.43 18.88 11.12
N SER A 261 6.70 18.20 12.01
CA SER A 261 6.76 18.47 13.47
C SER A 261 6.06 17.42 14.32
N MET A 262 6.49 17.27 15.58
CA MET A 262 5.89 16.39 16.60
C MET A 262 4.61 16.98 17.22
N GLU A 263 4.48 18.32 17.27
CA GLU A 263 3.31 19.02 17.83
C GLU A 263 2.03 18.82 17.01
N GLU A 264 2.13 18.80 15.68
CA GLU A 264 0.97 18.56 14.82
C GLU A 264 0.42 17.13 14.96
N TRP A 265 1.27 16.14 15.26
CA TRP A 265 0.83 14.75 15.45
C TRP A 265 -0.05 14.58 16.70
N LYS A 266 0.29 15.21 17.82
CA LYS A 266 -0.47 15.03 19.07
C LYS A 266 -1.95 15.40 18.89
N SER A 267 -2.22 16.47 18.15
CA SER A 267 -3.57 17.00 17.90
C SER A 267 -4.53 16.06 17.17
N VAL A 268 -4.03 15.02 16.49
CA VAL A 268 -4.85 14.06 15.73
C VAL A 268 -5.07 12.75 16.48
N LEU A 269 -4.43 12.57 17.65
CA LEU A 269 -4.66 11.41 18.51
C LEU A 269 -5.93 11.60 19.36
N PRO A 270 -6.60 10.51 19.79
CA PRO A 270 -7.60 10.58 20.85
C PRO A 270 -7.02 11.21 22.12
N GLU A 271 -7.79 12.08 22.79
CA GLU A 271 -7.34 12.92 23.93
C GLU A 271 -6.68 12.10 25.05
N ARG A 272 -7.22 10.91 25.35
CA ARG A 272 -6.68 9.96 26.34
C ARG A 272 -5.29 9.40 25.99
N LEU A 273 -4.93 9.30 24.70
CA LEU A 273 -3.61 8.89 24.24
C LEU A 273 -2.62 10.05 24.23
N GLN A 274 -3.09 11.29 24.06
CA GLN A 274 -2.25 12.50 24.17
C GLN A 274 -1.70 12.62 25.60
N ASP A 275 -2.56 12.54 26.61
CA ASP A 275 -2.17 12.65 28.03
C ASP A 275 -1.15 11.59 28.46
N ARG A 276 -1.29 10.35 27.96
CA ARG A 276 -0.37 9.24 28.26
C ARG A 276 0.95 9.39 27.51
N LEU A 277 0.93 9.89 26.27
CA LEU A 277 2.14 10.16 25.50
C LEU A 277 2.95 11.29 26.14
N ASP A 278 2.29 12.34 26.62
CA ASP A 278 2.93 13.44 27.35
C ASP A 278 3.56 12.97 28.66
N ALA A 279 2.93 12.04 29.38
CA ALA A 279 3.51 11.43 30.57
C ALA A 279 4.79 10.62 30.26
N VAL A 280 4.83 9.89 29.15
CA VAL A 280 5.99 9.09 28.73
C VAL A 280 7.12 9.98 28.19
N LEU A 281 6.80 11.00 27.40
CA LEU A 281 7.80 11.96 26.88
C LEU A 281 8.40 12.81 28.01
N GLY A 282 7.55 13.29 28.93
CA GLY A 282 7.98 14.03 30.12
C GLY A 282 8.83 13.20 31.09
N ALA A 283 8.55 11.90 31.23
CA ALA A 283 9.38 10.99 32.04
C ALA A 283 10.76 10.71 31.44
N ASN A 284 10.92 10.88 30.13
CA ASN A 284 12.17 10.60 29.39
C ASN A 284 12.92 11.87 28.93
N GLY A 285 12.44 13.06 29.29
CA GLY A 285 13.12 14.34 29.02
C GLY A 285 13.09 14.79 27.57
N TYR A 286 12.08 14.36 26.81
CA TYR A 286 11.79 14.87 25.47
C TYR A 286 10.71 15.96 25.59
N ASP A 287 11.08 17.22 25.36
CA ASP A 287 10.15 18.35 25.19
C ASP A 287 9.53 18.33 23.77
#